data_AF-A0AB74BLA9-F1
#
_entry.id   AF-A0AB74BLA9-F1
#
_cell.length_a   1.000
_cell.length_b   1.000
_cell.length_c   1.000
_cell.angle_alpha   90.00
_cell.angle_beta   90.00
_cell.angle_gamma   90.00
#
_symmetry.space_group_name_H-M   'P 1'
#
loop_
_entity.id
_entity.type
_entity.pdbx_description
1 polymer ?
#
loop_
_entity_poly.entity_id
_entity_poly.type
_entity_poly.pdbx_seq_one_letter_code
_entity_poly.pdbx_strand_id
1 'polypeptide(L)'
;MTISGGAILKQRIFGLTDPKFPAPMLGKAECGTSMPETSFLTRDDRRLLGEVYEWARDQGADLFYVDDLAFGLASYREKDDGRIWSRHNQGKTYDMEGHKVFYSFTDTNAATAKRIIEGSALTTTRLDQGFIRFITDKDYGALGHNHFEFMEKVINRFSTSGERDQQLGPDYATYKSQKNDYIRTLSKEK
;
A
#
# COMPACT_ATOMS: atom_id res chain seq x y z
N MET A 1 -20.93 -16.34 14.66
CA MET A 1 -20.04 -15.29 15.20
C MET A 1 -19.17 -14.81 14.06
N THR A 2 -19.22 -13.53 13.73
CA THR A 2 -18.35 -12.93 12.71
C THR A 2 -17.08 -12.43 13.40
N ILE A 3 -15.90 -12.85 12.94
CA ILE A 3 -14.60 -12.41 13.48
C ILE A 3 -14.47 -10.90 13.25
N SER A 4 -14.04 -10.09 14.20
CA SER A 4 -13.84 -8.65 13.95
C SER A 4 -12.68 -8.40 12.99
N GLY A 5 -12.70 -7.30 12.25
CA GLY A 5 -11.65 -6.91 11.32
C GLY A 5 -10.33 -6.66 12.01
N GLY A 6 -10.36 -6.15 13.26
CA GLY A 6 -9.18 -6.08 14.11
C GLY A 6 -8.59 -7.45 14.47
N ALA A 7 -9.43 -8.48 14.64
CA ALA A 7 -8.96 -9.85 14.84
C ALA A 7 -8.41 -10.47 13.54
N ILE A 8 -9.02 -10.18 12.38
CA ILE A 8 -8.50 -10.56 11.06
C ILE A 8 -7.12 -9.92 10.82
N LEU A 9 -6.97 -8.62 11.09
CA LEU A 9 -5.69 -7.90 11.02
C LEU A 9 -4.62 -8.58 11.87
N LYS A 10 -4.92 -8.87 13.15
CA LYS A 10 -3.97 -9.56 14.06
C LYS A 10 -3.51 -10.90 13.49
N GLN A 11 -4.45 -11.70 12.99
CA GLN A 11 -4.15 -13.01 12.43
C GLN A 11 -3.29 -12.90 11.17
N ARG A 12 -3.68 -12.07 10.20
CA ARG A 12 -3.06 -12.03 8.87
C ARG A 12 -1.74 -11.27 8.83
N ILE A 13 -1.65 -10.16 9.55
CA ILE A 13 -0.49 -9.26 9.48
C ILE A 13 0.55 -9.56 10.57
N PHE A 14 0.11 -10.07 11.72
CA PHE A 14 1.01 -10.34 12.84
C PHE A 14 1.15 -11.83 13.16
N GLY A 15 0.38 -12.71 12.51
CA GLY A 15 0.37 -14.14 12.84
C GLY A 15 -0.21 -14.45 14.22
N LEU A 16 -0.96 -13.52 14.82
CA LEU A 16 -1.47 -13.62 16.19
C LEU A 16 -2.94 -14.05 16.19
N THR A 17 -3.21 -15.25 16.70
CA THR A 17 -4.57 -15.81 16.82
C THR A 17 -5.15 -15.69 18.24
N ASP A 18 -4.30 -15.66 19.28
CA ASP A 18 -4.75 -15.46 20.66
C ASP A 18 -4.93 -13.95 20.93
N PRO A 19 -6.17 -13.49 21.27
CA PRO A 19 -6.47 -12.08 21.47
C PRO A 19 -5.71 -11.45 22.65
N LYS A 20 -5.21 -12.26 23.60
CA LYS A 20 -4.47 -11.79 24.78
C LYS A 20 -3.10 -11.23 24.43
N PHE A 21 -2.49 -11.65 23.32
CA PHE A 21 -1.22 -11.10 22.90
C PHE A 21 -1.42 -9.77 22.17
N PRO A 22 -0.76 -8.69 22.62
CA PRO A 22 -0.72 -7.45 21.88
C PRO A 22 0.17 -7.64 20.65
N ALA A 23 -0.24 -7.07 19.51
CA ALA A 23 0.63 -6.96 18.35
C ALA A 23 1.76 -5.96 18.66
N PRO A 24 3.03 -6.28 18.36
CA PRO A 24 4.16 -5.39 18.62
C PRO A 24 3.94 -4.04 17.91
N MET A 25 4.37 -2.94 18.52
CA MET A 25 4.26 -1.59 17.95
C MET A 25 5.56 -0.84 18.18
N LEU A 26 6.30 -0.60 17.10
CA LEU A 26 7.59 0.09 17.11
C LEU A 26 7.43 1.55 16.70
N GLY A 27 8.40 2.38 17.11
CA GLY A 27 8.44 3.80 16.80
C GLY A 27 9.51 4.11 15.75
N LYS A 28 9.75 5.41 15.55
CA LYS A 28 10.73 5.89 14.57
C LYS A 28 12.18 5.60 14.96
N ALA A 29 12.46 5.41 16.25
CA ALA A 29 13.80 5.13 16.74
C ALA A 29 14.32 3.77 16.25
N GLU A 30 13.41 2.85 15.91
CA GLU A 30 13.71 1.51 15.45
C GLU A 30 13.71 1.38 13.91
N CYS A 31 13.43 2.44 13.15
CA CYS A 31 13.43 2.39 11.67
C CYS A 31 14.79 1.90 11.12
N GLY A 32 14.76 1.02 10.11
CA GLY A 32 15.97 0.49 9.48
C GLY A 32 16.71 -0.60 10.28
N THR A 33 16.20 -1.02 11.43
CA THR A 33 16.88 -2.00 12.32
C THR A 33 16.62 -3.47 11.98
N SER A 34 16.11 -3.78 10.78
CA SER A 34 15.73 -5.15 10.34
C SER A 34 14.66 -5.83 11.21
N MET A 35 13.85 -5.04 11.92
CA MET A 35 12.67 -5.52 12.65
C MET A 35 11.50 -5.81 11.69
N PRO A 36 10.52 -6.65 12.06
CA PRO A 36 9.37 -6.90 11.21
C PRO A 36 8.60 -5.60 10.91
N GLU A 37 8.49 -5.24 9.62
CA GLU A 37 7.89 -3.97 9.17
C GLU A 37 6.46 -3.76 9.68
N THR A 38 5.68 -4.83 9.81
CA THR A 38 4.30 -4.78 10.31
C THR A 38 4.19 -4.22 11.72
N SER A 39 5.28 -4.30 12.50
CA SER A 39 5.36 -3.69 13.83
C SER A 39 5.35 -2.16 13.79
N PHE A 40 5.69 -1.53 12.66
CA PHE A 40 5.68 -0.07 12.50
C PHE A 40 4.31 0.51 12.13
N LEU A 41 3.31 -0.34 11.86
CA LEU A 41 1.93 0.12 11.69
C LEU A 41 1.47 0.84 12.96
N THR A 42 1.07 2.10 12.82
CA THR A 42 0.61 2.92 13.95
C THR A 42 -0.74 2.46 14.47
N ARG A 43 -1.17 3.02 15.61
CA ARG A 43 -2.51 2.74 16.15
C ARG A 43 -3.63 3.11 15.15
N ASP A 44 -3.46 4.20 14.42
CA ASP A 44 -4.46 4.69 13.47
C ASP A 44 -4.45 3.86 12.19
N ASP A 45 -3.27 3.46 11.70
CA ASP A 45 -3.12 2.51 10.59
C ASP A 45 -3.86 1.21 10.91
N ARG A 46 -3.62 0.63 12.10
CA ARG A 46 -4.28 -0.62 12.54
C ARG A 46 -5.78 -0.47 12.68
N ARG A 47 -6.27 0.67 13.16
CA ARG A 47 -7.72 0.92 13.26
C ARG A 47 -8.35 0.96 11.88
N LEU A 48 -7.77 1.72 10.95
CA LEU A 48 -8.24 1.79 9.57
C LEU A 48 -8.19 0.42 8.90
N LEU A 49 -7.05 -0.28 8.94
CA LEU A 49 -6.90 -1.59 8.31
C LEU A 49 -7.89 -2.61 8.86
N GLY A 50 -8.18 -2.58 10.18
CA GLY A 50 -9.24 -3.40 10.77
C GLY A 50 -10.60 -3.17 10.12
N GLU A 51 -10.99 -1.90 9.93
CA GLU A 51 -12.25 -1.55 9.24
C GLU A 51 -12.22 -1.92 7.74
N VAL A 52 -11.05 -1.81 7.08
CA VAL A 52 -10.87 -2.24 5.68
C VAL A 52 -11.02 -3.76 5.56
N TYR A 53 -10.49 -4.56 6.50
CA TYR A 53 -10.70 -6.01 6.53
C TYR A 53 -12.17 -6.39 6.72
N GLU A 54 -12.87 -5.70 7.62
CA GLU A 54 -14.31 -5.88 7.81
C GLU A 54 -15.08 -5.60 6.51
N TRP A 55 -14.84 -4.44 5.90
CA TRP A 55 -15.48 -4.05 4.66
C TRP A 55 -15.16 -5.00 3.51
N ALA A 56 -13.89 -5.36 3.30
CA ALA A 56 -13.48 -6.27 2.23
C ALA A 56 -14.12 -7.66 2.39
N ARG A 57 -14.11 -8.21 3.61
CA ARG A 57 -14.79 -9.49 3.91
C ARG A 57 -16.28 -9.39 3.63
N ASP A 58 -16.95 -8.35 4.11
CA ASP A 58 -18.40 -8.20 3.98
C ASP A 58 -18.83 -8.02 2.52
N GLN A 59 -17.93 -7.56 1.64
CA GLN A 59 -18.13 -7.47 0.20
C GLN A 59 -17.68 -8.74 -0.57
N GLY A 60 -17.16 -9.76 0.13
CA GLY A 60 -16.67 -11.00 -0.48
C GLY A 60 -15.37 -10.85 -1.27
N ALA A 61 -14.58 -9.80 -0.98
CA ALA A 61 -13.28 -9.61 -1.60
C ALA A 61 -12.21 -10.53 -0.99
N ASP A 62 -11.23 -10.90 -1.81
CA ASP A 62 -10.03 -11.57 -1.35
C ASP A 62 -9.23 -10.65 -0.42
N LEU A 63 -8.99 -11.11 0.81
CA LEU A 63 -8.33 -10.30 1.83
C LEU A 63 -6.84 -10.05 1.54
N PHE A 64 -6.24 -10.74 0.56
CA PHE A 64 -4.89 -10.41 0.09
C PHE A 64 -4.78 -8.98 -0.47
N TYR A 65 -5.86 -8.38 -0.96
CA TYR A 65 -5.88 -6.95 -1.31
C TYR A 65 -5.58 -6.05 -0.11
N VAL A 66 -6.11 -6.41 1.07
CA VAL A 66 -5.87 -5.67 2.31
C VAL A 66 -4.49 -5.98 2.87
N ASP A 67 -4.02 -7.22 2.75
CA ASP A 67 -2.66 -7.60 3.14
C ASP A 67 -1.62 -6.78 2.36
N ASP A 68 -1.74 -6.74 1.03
CA ASP A 68 -0.86 -5.98 0.14
C ASP A 68 -0.79 -4.48 0.52
N LEU A 69 -1.95 -3.87 0.80
CA LEU A 69 -2.02 -2.50 1.31
C LEU A 69 -1.36 -2.35 2.68
N ALA A 70 -1.59 -3.29 3.59
CA ALA A 70 -1.05 -3.25 4.95
C ALA A 70 0.48 -3.40 4.95
N PHE A 71 1.02 -4.31 4.16
CA PHE A 71 2.47 -4.49 4.01
C PHE A 71 3.11 -3.26 3.34
N GLY A 72 2.52 -2.72 2.27
CA GLY A 72 3.01 -1.48 1.66
C GLY A 72 3.07 -0.30 2.64
N LEU A 73 2.02 -0.12 3.45
CA LEU A 73 1.99 0.90 4.49
C LEU A 73 3.00 0.61 5.61
N ALA A 74 3.18 -0.65 6.00
CA ALA A 74 4.15 -1.06 7.00
C ALA A 74 5.60 -0.79 6.55
N SER A 75 5.95 -1.15 5.30
CA SER A 75 7.27 -0.86 4.73
C SER A 75 7.53 0.65 4.65
N TYR A 76 6.51 1.44 4.29
CA TYR A 76 6.59 2.90 4.30
C TYR A 76 6.93 3.45 5.70
N ARG A 77 6.24 2.97 6.74
CA ARG A 77 6.49 3.38 8.13
C ARG A 77 7.88 2.98 8.61
N GLU A 78 8.28 1.73 8.35
CA GLU A 78 9.61 1.20 8.73
C GLU A 78 10.76 1.99 8.10
N LYS A 79 10.52 2.60 6.94
CA LYS A 79 11.46 3.50 6.25
C LYS A 79 11.32 4.96 6.65
N ASP A 80 10.99 5.23 7.92
CA ASP A 80 10.71 6.57 8.48
C ASP A 80 9.79 7.38 7.56
N ASP A 81 8.58 6.87 7.34
CA ASP A 81 7.60 7.49 6.44
C ASP A 81 8.19 7.74 5.03
N GLY A 82 8.92 6.74 4.53
CA GLY A 82 9.59 6.74 3.22
C GLY A 82 10.87 7.59 3.12
N ARG A 83 11.28 8.32 4.18
CA ARG A 83 12.45 9.21 4.12
C ARG A 83 13.78 8.51 3.86
N ILE A 84 13.94 7.29 4.35
CA ILE A 84 15.15 6.49 4.13
C ILE A 84 15.02 5.55 2.92
N TRP A 85 13.94 5.64 2.15
CA TRP A 85 13.77 4.89 0.91
C TRP A 85 14.53 5.56 -0.24
N SER A 86 15.25 4.78 -1.03
CA SER A 86 15.99 5.28 -2.19
C SER A 86 15.09 5.38 -3.42
N ARG A 87 15.10 6.54 -4.09
CA ARG A 87 14.42 6.71 -5.38
C ARG A 87 15.06 5.85 -6.46
N HIS A 88 14.26 5.10 -7.19
CA HIS A 88 14.70 4.17 -8.22
C HIS A 88 15.19 4.88 -9.49
N ASN A 89 14.50 5.93 -9.93
CA ASN A 89 14.76 6.59 -11.22
C ASN A 89 15.79 7.73 -11.14
N GLN A 90 16.83 7.61 -10.31
CA GLN A 90 17.90 8.61 -10.21
C GLN A 90 18.98 8.47 -11.29
N GLY A 91 18.81 7.57 -12.26
CA GLY A 91 19.80 7.31 -13.31
C GLY A 91 21.08 6.65 -12.81
N LYS A 92 21.01 5.96 -11.66
CA LYS A 92 22.14 5.26 -11.01
C LYS A 92 22.14 3.75 -11.26
N THR A 93 21.06 3.23 -11.82
CA THR A 93 20.91 1.81 -12.16
C THR A 93 21.21 1.62 -13.63
N TYR A 94 22.04 0.62 -13.93
CA TYR A 94 22.49 0.31 -15.28
C TYR A 94 22.20 -1.14 -15.61
N ASP A 95 21.98 -1.43 -16.89
CA ASP A 95 21.94 -2.80 -17.38
C ASP A 95 23.34 -3.35 -17.66
N MET A 96 23.42 -4.61 -18.07
CA MET A 96 24.69 -5.29 -18.35
C MET A 96 25.45 -4.68 -19.53
N GLU A 97 24.78 -3.89 -20.38
CA GLU A 97 25.38 -3.23 -21.54
C GLU A 97 25.79 -1.78 -21.27
N GLY A 98 25.54 -1.27 -20.07
CA GLY A 98 25.87 0.08 -19.63
C GLY A 98 24.77 1.12 -19.87
N HIS A 99 23.55 0.74 -20.24
CA HIS A 99 22.45 1.71 -20.38
C HIS A 99 21.79 1.97 -19.02
N LYS A 100 21.44 3.23 -18.75
CA LYS A 100 20.64 3.59 -17.57
C LYS A 100 19.25 2.98 -17.68
N VAL A 101 18.77 2.44 -16.57
CA VAL A 101 17.44 1.81 -16.46
C VAL A 101 16.49 2.74 -15.73
N PHE A 102 15.28 2.91 -16.29
CA PHE A 102 14.18 3.65 -15.68
C PHE A 102 12.93 2.79 -15.62
N TYR A 103 12.13 3.00 -14.58
CA TYR A 103 10.89 2.30 -14.32
C TYR A 103 9.73 3.29 -14.25
N SER A 104 8.61 2.92 -14.86
CA SER A 104 7.36 3.65 -14.74
C SER A 104 6.21 2.68 -14.49
N PHE A 105 5.09 3.22 -13.99
CA PHE A 105 3.83 2.49 -13.98
C PHE A 105 3.41 2.12 -15.40
N THR A 106 2.60 1.06 -15.51
CA THR A 106 1.79 0.82 -16.71
C THR A 106 0.80 1.96 -16.94
N ASP A 107 0.26 2.10 -18.15
CA ASP A 107 -0.69 3.17 -18.47
C ASP A 107 -1.92 3.16 -17.54
N THR A 108 -2.43 1.96 -17.21
CA THR A 108 -3.54 1.78 -16.27
C THR A 108 -3.19 2.26 -14.86
N ASN A 109 -2.02 1.87 -14.34
CA ASN A 109 -1.60 2.27 -13.00
C ASN A 109 -1.24 3.76 -12.94
N ALA A 110 -0.63 4.31 -14.00
CA ALA A 110 -0.36 5.74 -14.11
C ALA A 110 -1.66 6.55 -14.13
N ALA A 111 -2.67 6.11 -14.89
CA ALA A 111 -3.98 6.76 -14.92
C ALA A 111 -4.68 6.71 -13.56
N THR A 112 -4.61 5.57 -12.87
CA THR A 112 -5.20 5.41 -11.53
C THR A 112 -4.47 6.24 -10.47
N ALA A 113 -3.14 6.22 -10.46
CA ALA A 113 -2.32 7.06 -9.60
C ALA A 113 -2.65 8.55 -9.78
N LYS A 114 -2.82 8.99 -11.04
CA LYS A 114 -3.23 10.36 -11.35
C LYS A 114 -4.61 10.68 -10.76
N ARG A 115 -5.62 9.82 -10.95
CA ARG A 115 -6.96 10.03 -10.38
C ARG A 115 -6.92 10.12 -8.84
N ILE A 116 -6.15 9.26 -8.19
CA ILE A 116 -5.96 9.28 -6.73
C ILE A 116 -5.37 10.63 -6.29
N ILE A 117 -4.34 11.10 -6.98
CA ILE A 117 -3.61 12.33 -6.60
C ILE A 117 -4.43 13.60 -6.85
N GLU A 118 -5.23 13.61 -7.91
CA GLU A 118 -6.08 14.74 -8.28
C GLU A 118 -7.46 14.70 -7.58
N GLY A 119 -7.82 13.56 -6.99
CA GLY A 119 -9.12 13.33 -6.34
C GLY A 119 -9.27 14.09 -5.02
N SER A 120 -10.45 14.66 -4.80
CA SER A 120 -10.78 15.39 -3.57
C SER A 120 -10.82 14.53 -2.31
N ALA A 121 -10.97 13.20 -2.45
CA ALA A 121 -10.95 12.26 -1.34
C ALA A 121 -9.57 12.17 -0.66
N LEU A 122 -8.48 12.47 -1.39
CA LEU A 122 -7.11 12.40 -0.86
C LEU A 122 -6.91 13.29 0.37
N THR A 123 -7.56 14.46 0.43
CA THR A 123 -7.32 15.43 1.51
C THR A 123 -8.06 15.08 2.80
N THR A 124 -9.04 14.19 2.73
CA THR A 124 -9.93 13.86 3.86
C THR A 124 -9.99 12.36 4.17
N THR A 125 -9.27 11.54 3.41
CA THR A 125 -9.13 10.11 3.70
C THR A 125 -8.34 9.88 4.98
N ARG A 126 -8.68 8.79 5.66
CA ARG A 126 -7.95 8.30 6.85
C ARG A 126 -6.68 7.54 6.49
N LEU A 127 -6.53 7.07 5.25
CA LEU A 127 -5.27 6.47 4.81
C LEU A 127 -4.20 7.57 4.75
N ASP A 128 -2.99 7.26 5.21
CA ASP A 128 -1.93 8.26 5.33
C ASP A 128 -1.63 8.93 3.97
N GLN A 129 -1.79 10.25 3.91
CA GLN A 129 -1.65 11.01 2.66
C GLN A 129 -0.20 11.06 2.17
N GLY A 130 0.77 10.99 3.10
CA GLY A 130 2.18 10.88 2.77
C GLY A 130 2.48 9.53 2.11
N PHE A 131 1.95 8.44 2.65
CA PHE A 131 2.02 7.11 2.05
C PHE A 131 1.41 7.09 0.65
N ILE A 132 0.21 7.65 0.46
CA ILE A 132 -0.45 7.67 -0.86
C ILE A 132 0.44 8.39 -1.88
N ARG A 133 0.96 9.58 -1.55
CA ARG A 133 1.84 10.35 -2.44
C ARG A 133 3.16 9.62 -2.71
N PHE A 134 3.69 8.95 -1.70
CA PHE A 134 4.90 8.16 -1.82
C PHE A 134 4.72 6.99 -2.79
N ILE A 135 3.70 6.15 -2.59
CA ILE A 135 3.53 4.94 -3.38
C ILE A 135 3.04 5.21 -4.80
N THR A 136 2.36 6.34 -5.03
CA THR A 136 1.92 6.79 -6.36
C THR A 136 2.98 7.61 -7.11
N ASP A 137 4.13 7.88 -6.50
CA ASP A 137 5.29 8.42 -7.21
C ASP A 137 6.06 7.27 -7.86
N LYS A 138 6.22 7.32 -9.18
CA LYS A 138 6.93 6.29 -9.96
C LYS A 138 8.38 6.08 -9.50
N ASP A 139 9.00 7.09 -8.87
CA ASP A 139 10.36 6.99 -8.38
C ASP A 139 10.47 6.11 -7.13
N TYR A 140 9.35 5.79 -6.48
CA TYR A 140 9.27 4.91 -5.32
C TYR A 140 8.42 3.66 -5.59
N GLY A 141 7.24 3.82 -6.19
CA GLY A 141 6.27 2.73 -6.32
C GLY A 141 6.37 1.91 -7.60
N ALA A 142 7.08 2.35 -8.65
CA ALA A 142 7.03 1.64 -9.93
C ALA A 142 7.52 0.19 -9.85
N LEU A 143 8.50 -0.12 -9.00
CA LEU A 143 9.02 -1.49 -8.84
C LEU A 143 8.22 -2.33 -7.83
N GLY A 144 7.36 -1.70 -7.04
CA GLY A 144 6.61 -2.33 -5.97
C GLY A 144 5.57 -1.37 -5.44
N HIS A 145 4.32 -1.60 -5.82
CA HIS A 145 3.17 -0.88 -5.33
C HIS A 145 2.05 -1.85 -4.98
N ASN A 146 1.18 -1.43 -4.06
CA ASN A 146 -0.06 -2.14 -3.81
C ASN A 146 -1.03 -1.99 -5.00
N HIS A 147 -2.11 -2.76 -5.02
CA HIS A 147 -3.13 -2.62 -6.06
C HIS A 147 -3.81 -1.24 -6.02
N PHE A 148 -3.48 -0.35 -6.97
CA PHE A 148 -3.93 1.05 -6.95
C PHE A 148 -5.44 1.21 -7.05
N GLU A 149 -6.12 0.42 -7.89
CA GLU A 149 -7.59 0.52 -7.95
C GLU A 149 -8.25 0.14 -6.63
N PHE A 150 -7.73 -0.88 -5.92
CA PHE A 150 -8.24 -1.23 -4.59
C PHE A 150 -7.99 -0.10 -3.59
N MET A 151 -6.79 0.49 -3.62
CA MET A 151 -6.45 1.62 -2.76
C MET A 151 -7.31 2.85 -3.07
N GLU A 152 -7.63 3.14 -4.32
CA GLU A 152 -8.57 4.20 -4.70
C GLU A 152 -9.95 3.98 -4.06
N LYS A 153 -10.45 2.73 -4.06
CA LYS A 153 -11.71 2.37 -3.37
C LYS A 153 -11.61 2.59 -1.86
N VAL A 154 -10.50 2.20 -1.22
CA VAL A 154 -10.26 2.46 0.20
C VAL A 154 -10.22 3.96 0.50
N ILE A 155 -9.49 4.74 -0.31
CA ILE A 155 -9.36 6.19 -0.16
C ILE A 155 -10.74 6.85 -0.20
N ASN A 156 -11.57 6.50 -1.19
CA ASN A 156 -12.92 7.05 -1.35
C ASN A 156 -13.86 6.63 -0.20
N ARG A 157 -13.87 5.34 0.15
CA ARG A 157 -14.75 4.80 1.20
C ARG A 157 -14.48 5.42 2.57
N PHE A 158 -13.20 5.61 2.91
CA PHE A 158 -12.75 6.06 4.22
C PHE A 158 -12.37 7.55 4.25
N SER A 159 -12.88 8.32 3.29
CA SER A 159 -12.81 9.78 3.21
C SER A 159 -14.14 10.42 3.64
N THR A 160 -14.08 11.65 4.16
CA THR A 160 -15.32 12.41 4.45
C THR A 160 -15.94 13.05 3.22
N SER A 161 -15.16 13.27 2.14
CA SER A 161 -15.63 13.81 0.85
C SER A 161 -15.87 12.72 -0.20
N GLY A 162 -15.51 11.46 0.08
CA GLY A 162 -15.68 10.33 -0.83
C GLY A 162 -17.04 9.64 -0.73
N GLU A 163 -17.25 8.67 -1.63
CA GLU A 163 -18.47 7.86 -1.68
C GLU A 163 -18.47 6.81 -0.56
N ARG A 164 -19.28 7.05 0.49
CA ARG A 164 -19.44 6.05 1.54
C ARG A 164 -20.01 4.75 0.99
N ASP A 165 -20.88 4.76 -0.01
CA ASP A 165 -21.44 3.51 -0.55
C ASP A 165 -20.52 2.82 -1.58
N GLN A 166 -19.21 3.10 -1.54
CA GLN A 166 -18.23 2.42 -2.38
C GLN A 166 -18.28 0.90 -2.17
N GLN A 167 -18.66 0.19 -3.23
CA GLN A 167 -18.67 -1.27 -3.27
C GLN A 167 -17.40 -1.83 -3.91
N LEU A 168 -17.02 -3.04 -3.49
CA LEU A 168 -16.06 -3.87 -4.19
C LEU A 168 -16.85 -4.79 -5.14
N GLY A 169 -16.59 -4.66 -6.44
CA GLY A 169 -17.22 -5.51 -7.45
C GLY A 169 -16.69 -6.96 -7.41
N PRO A 170 -17.27 -7.86 -8.21
CA PRO A 170 -16.87 -9.27 -8.29
C PRO A 170 -15.39 -9.47 -8.70
N ASP A 171 -14.79 -8.47 -9.36
CA ASP A 171 -13.38 -8.49 -9.74
C ASP A 171 -12.40 -8.57 -8.55
N TYR A 172 -12.85 -8.24 -7.34
CA TYR A 172 -12.05 -8.32 -6.12
C TYR A 172 -12.17 -9.66 -5.40
N ALA A 173 -12.98 -10.61 -5.88
CA ALA A 173 -13.13 -11.93 -5.26
C ALA A 173 -11.87 -12.81 -5.37
N THR A 174 -10.89 -12.42 -6.19
CA THR A 174 -9.60 -13.10 -6.32
C THR A 174 -8.51 -12.04 -6.46
N TYR A 175 -7.48 -12.13 -5.61
CA TYR A 175 -6.37 -11.19 -5.64
C TYR A 175 -5.56 -11.26 -6.94
N LYS A 176 -5.40 -10.09 -7.58
CA LYS A 176 -4.58 -9.90 -8.78
C LYS A 176 -3.25 -9.27 -8.39
N SER A 177 -2.21 -10.09 -8.27
CA SER A 177 -0.87 -9.63 -7.92
C SER A 177 -0.34 -8.58 -8.91
N GLN A 178 0.28 -7.52 -8.38
CA GLN A 178 0.94 -6.46 -9.15
C GLN A 178 2.45 -6.72 -9.33
N LYS A 179 2.90 -7.95 -9.05
CA LYS A 179 4.32 -8.30 -9.15
C LYS A 179 4.78 -8.14 -10.59
N ASN A 180 5.84 -7.34 -10.77
CA ASN A 180 6.41 -6.98 -12.07
C ASN A 180 5.46 -6.18 -12.98
N ASP A 181 4.44 -5.52 -12.43
CA ASP A 181 3.51 -4.69 -13.19
C ASP A 181 4.06 -3.28 -13.45
N TYR A 182 5.13 -3.21 -14.26
CA TYR A 182 5.82 -1.97 -14.58
C TYR A 182 6.38 -1.96 -16.00
N ILE A 183 6.66 -0.76 -16.50
CA ILE A 183 7.37 -0.56 -17.77
C ILE A 183 8.84 -0.26 -17.45
N ARG A 184 9.74 -1.01 -18.09
CA ARG A 184 11.19 -0.78 -18.04
C ARG A 184 11.64 -0.08 -19.32
N THR A 185 12.36 1.02 -19.19
CA THR A 185 12.96 1.77 -20.32
C THR A 185 14.46 1.93 -20.12
N LEU A 186 15.18 2.10 -21.23
CA LEU A 186 16.64 2.27 -21.28
C LEU A 186 17.00 3.66 -21.81
N SER A 187 18.10 4.24 -21.34
CA SER A 187 18.70 5.40 -22.00
C SER A 187 19.20 5.03 -23.39
N LYS A 188 19.11 5.99 -24.32
CA LYS A 188 19.66 5.83 -25.68
C LYS A 188 21.20 5.88 -25.71
N GLU A 189 21.81 6.43 -24.66
CA GLU A 189 23.25 6.61 -24.50
C GLU A 189 23.74 5.74 -23.33
N LYS A 190 25.02 5.34 -23.38
CA LYS A 190 25.72 4.58 -22.34
C LYS A 190 26.48 5.53 -21.41
#